data_AF-A0A1I8B589-F1
#
_entry.id   AF-A0A1I8B589-F1
#
_cell.length_a   1.000
_cell.length_b   1.000
_cell.length_c   1.000
_cell.angle_alpha   90.00
_cell.angle_beta   90.00
_cell.angle_gamma   90.00
#
_symmetry.space_group_name_H-M   'P 1'
#
loop_
_entity.id
_entity.type
_entity.pdbx_description
1 polymer ?
#
loop_
_entity_poly.entity_id
_entity_poly.type
_entity_poly.pdbx_seq_one_letter_code
_entity_poly.pdbx_strand_id
1 'polypeptide(L)'
;MRKLHIEIRLDNLTSKNDKNESDLINNIKQIMPQFIFNPHTFVPTDEQNNKFGKKVLRIFIECSNKLRGTRIDLTAERLETAKYYFYTPNIYGEMAEEVTEKENNDGDGQIGTFQWELPTIEFEGFWENLIYEIDDCPKLKVF
;
A
#
# COMPACT_ATOMS: atom_id res chain seq x y z
N MET A 1 -14.58 -6.09 15.78
CA MET A 1 -14.20 -6.93 14.62
C MET A 1 -12.75 -6.65 14.26
N ARG A 2 -11.89 -7.68 14.24
CA ARG A 2 -10.44 -7.56 13.97
C ARG A 2 -10.26 -7.34 12.47
N LYS A 3 -9.68 -6.22 12.05
CA LYS A 3 -9.64 -5.87 10.62
C LYS A 3 -8.30 -6.34 10.02
N LEU A 4 -8.38 -7.31 9.12
CA LEU A 4 -7.30 -7.65 8.20
C LEU A 4 -7.42 -6.71 7.01
N HIS A 5 -6.33 -6.05 6.65
CA HIS A 5 -6.25 -5.14 5.52
C HIS A 5 -5.33 -5.75 4.47
N ILE A 6 -5.77 -5.73 3.21
CA ILE A 6 -5.04 -6.28 2.07
C ILE A 6 -4.99 -5.19 1.00
N GLU A 7 -3.80 -4.73 0.67
CA GLU A 7 -3.57 -3.74 -0.39
C GLU A 7 -2.97 -4.43 -1.61
N ILE A 8 -3.50 -4.14 -2.79
CA ILE A 8 -3.18 -4.80 -4.04
C ILE A 8 -2.76 -3.74 -5.05
N ARG A 9 -1.48 -3.78 -5.44
CA ARG A 9 -0.92 -2.91 -6.48
C ARG A 9 -1.12 -3.51 -7.85
N LEU A 10 -1.61 -2.69 -8.78
CA LEU A 10 -1.77 -3.03 -10.20
C LEU A 10 -0.77 -2.25 -11.07
N ASP A 11 -0.36 -2.82 -12.21
CA ASP A 11 0.70 -2.29 -13.10
C ASP A 11 0.39 -0.94 -13.77
N ASN A 12 -0.84 -0.71 -14.23
CA ASN A 12 -1.44 0.58 -14.64
C ASN A 12 -2.79 0.30 -15.34
N LEU A 13 -3.75 1.25 -15.26
CA LEU A 13 -5.05 1.33 -15.98
C LEU A 13 -5.63 0.01 -16.56
N THR A 14 -5.72 -1.05 -15.75
CA THR A 14 -6.82 -1.99 -16.01
C THR A 14 -8.07 -1.21 -15.66
N SER A 15 -8.98 -1.01 -16.62
CA SER A 15 -10.20 -0.25 -16.38
C SER A 15 -10.81 -0.70 -15.05
N LYS A 16 -11.20 0.27 -14.21
CA LYS A 16 -11.95 0.07 -12.96
C LYS A 16 -13.36 -0.49 -13.28
N ASN A 17 -13.43 -1.58 -14.05
CA ASN A 17 -14.64 -2.33 -14.27
C ASN A 17 -14.80 -3.27 -13.08
N ASP A 18 -15.72 -2.89 -12.20
CA ASP A 18 -16.07 -3.55 -10.93
C ASP A 18 -16.29 -5.07 -11.05
N LYS A 19 -16.68 -5.56 -12.23
CA LYS A 19 -16.97 -6.98 -12.46
C LYS A 19 -15.75 -7.90 -12.30
N ASN A 20 -14.52 -7.40 -12.44
CA ASN A 20 -13.32 -8.23 -12.35
C ASN A 20 -12.66 -8.20 -10.96
N GLU A 21 -13.12 -7.35 -10.02
CA GLU A 21 -12.48 -7.25 -8.69
C GLU A 21 -12.82 -8.42 -7.79
N SER A 22 -14.08 -8.85 -7.76
CA SER A 22 -14.51 -10.02 -6.98
C SER A 22 -13.80 -11.30 -7.42
N ASP A 23 -13.66 -11.52 -8.73
CA ASP A 23 -12.94 -12.66 -9.29
C ASP A 23 -11.45 -12.60 -8.95
N LEU A 24 -10.84 -11.41 -9.04
CA LEU A 24 -9.46 -11.20 -8.63
C LEU A 24 -9.26 -11.51 -7.14
N ILE A 25 -10.14 -11.01 -6.26
CA ILE A 25 -10.11 -11.31 -4.82
C ILE A 25 -10.18 -12.81 -4.58
N ASN A 26 -11.10 -13.51 -5.24
CA ASN A 26 -11.25 -14.95 -5.10
C ASN A 26 -10.00 -15.71 -5.55
N ASN A 27 -9.40 -15.32 -6.67
CA ASN A 27 -8.14 -15.92 -7.15
C ASN A 27 -6.97 -15.62 -6.22
N ILE A 28 -6.90 -14.42 -5.65
CA ILE A 28 -5.90 -14.06 -4.65
C ILE A 28 -6.08 -14.91 -3.39
N LYS A 29 -7.31 -15.07 -2.88
CA LYS A 29 -7.60 -15.90 -1.70
C LYS A 29 -7.09 -17.34 -1.87
N GLN A 30 -7.15 -17.90 -3.08
CA GLN A 30 -6.72 -19.27 -3.37
C GLN A 30 -5.20 -19.47 -3.30
N ILE A 31 -4.41 -18.42 -3.52
CA ILE A 31 -2.94 -18.52 -3.48
C ILE A 31 -2.35 -18.05 -2.15
N MET A 32 -3.18 -17.55 -1.23
CA MET A 32 -2.73 -17.08 0.07
C MET A 32 -2.13 -18.23 0.88
N PRO A 33 -0.96 -18.03 1.53
CA PRO A 33 -0.42 -19.03 2.43
C PRO A 33 -1.33 -19.20 3.65
N GLN A 34 -1.24 -20.36 4.32
CA GLN A 34 -2.03 -20.63 5.52
C GLN A 34 -1.76 -19.61 6.64
N PHE A 35 -0.54 -19.09 6.71
CA PHE A 35 -0.14 -18.07 7.68
C PHE A 35 0.91 -17.13 7.09
N ILE A 36 1.03 -15.96 7.72
CA ILE A 36 2.06 -14.95 7.45
C ILE A 36 2.63 -14.39 8.75
N PHE A 37 3.73 -13.65 8.67
CA PHE A 37 4.19 -12.76 9.75
C PHE A 37 3.74 -11.33 9.45
N ASN A 38 3.28 -10.59 10.46
CA ASN A 38 2.69 -9.26 10.28
C ASN A 38 3.74 -8.13 10.19
N PRO A 39 3.60 -7.14 9.30
CA PRO A 39 2.89 -7.23 8.04
C PRO A 39 3.68 -8.11 7.05
N HIS A 40 3.02 -8.54 5.97
CA HIS A 40 3.65 -9.36 4.94
C HIS A 40 3.45 -8.77 3.56
N THR A 41 4.49 -8.84 2.73
CA THR A 41 4.43 -8.48 1.31
C THR A 41 4.66 -9.72 0.47
N PHE A 42 3.85 -9.88 -0.55
CA PHE A 42 4.00 -10.89 -1.59
C PHE A 42 4.06 -10.22 -2.96
N VAL A 43 4.93 -10.75 -3.82
CA VAL A 43 5.00 -10.39 -5.24
C VAL A 43 4.51 -11.59 -6.04
N PRO A 44 3.40 -11.47 -6.77
CA PRO A 44 2.92 -12.57 -7.59
C PRO A 44 3.87 -12.95 -8.71
N THR A 45 3.97 -14.26 -8.96
CA THR A 45 4.67 -14.81 -10.12
C THR A 45 3.89 -14.54 -11.41
N ASP A 46 4.56 -14.69 -12.56
CA ASP A 46 3.90 -14.58 -13.86
C ASP A 46 2.77 -15.62 -14.02
N GLU A 47 2.94 -16.84 -13.50
CA GLU A 47 1.89 -17.86 -13.51
C GLU A 47 0.65 -17.44 -12.72
N GLN A 48 0.85 -16.81 -11.56
CA GLN A 48 -0.24 -16.30 -10.74
C GLN A 48 -0.93 -15.11 -11.41
N ASN A 49 -0.16 -14.18 -11.98
CA ASN A 49 -0.69 -13.05 -12.75
C ASN A 49 -1.51 -13.50 -13.97
N ASN A 50 -1.10 -14.58 -14.65
CA ASN A 50 -1.88 -15.17 -15.72
C ASN A 50 -3.24 -15.70 -15.23
N LYS A 51 -3.30 -16.29 -14.03
CA LYS A 51 -4.56 -16.73 -13.40
C LYS A 51 -5.44 -15.55 -12.97
N PHE A 52 -4.84 -14.44 -12.57
CA PHE A 52 -5.56 -13.25 -12.13
C PHE A 52 -6.23 -12.49 -13.29
N GLY A 53 -5.74 -12.66 -14.51
CA GLY A 53 -6.20 -11.88 -15.67
C GLY A 53 -5.87 -10.38 -15.58
N LYS A 54 -5.10 -9.98 -14.57
CA LYS A 54 -4.57 -8.63 -14.34
C LYS A 54 -3.15 -8.77 -13.81
N LYS A 55 -2.28 -7.83 -14.20
CA LYS A 55 -0.92 -7.76 -13.67
C LYS A 55 -0.94 -7.11 -12.29
N VAL A 56 -0.94 -7.95 -11.26
CA VAL A 56 -0.74 -7.58 -9.87
C VAL A 56 0.75 -7.54 -9.60
N LEU A 57 1.24 -6.39 -9.17
CA LEU A 57 2.66 -6.17 -8.89
C LEU A 57 3.01 -6.53 -7.46
N ARG A 58 2.06 -6.33 -6.53
CA ARG A 58 2.32 -6.46 -5.10
C ARG A 58 1.02 -6.71 -4.35
N ILE A 59 1.07 -7.57 -3.35
CA ILE A 59 0.01 -7.74 -2.35
C ILE A 59 0.63 -7.51 -0.97
N PHE A 60 0.10 -6.55 -0.25
CA PHE A 60 0.49 -6.23 1.11
C PHE A 60 -0.63 -6.64 2.08
N ILE A 61 -0.26 -7.27 3.19
CA ILE A 61 -1.20 -7.79 4.17
C ILE A 61 -0.79 -7.30 5.55
N GLU A 62 -1.70 -6.62 6.22
CA GLU A 62 -1.49 -6.11 7.57
C GLU A 62 -2.70 -6.39 8.45
N CYS A 63 -2.43 -6.72 9.71
CA CYS A 63 -3.44 -6.73 10.75
C CYS A 63 -3.02 -5.74 11.85
N SER A 64 -3.63 -4.56 11.83
CA SER A 64 -3.26 -3.42 12.69
C SER A 64 -3.39 -3.68 14.20
N ASN A 65 -4.16 -4.69 14.60
CA ASN A 65 -4.31 -5.10 16.00
C ASN A 65 -3.37 -6.25 16.40
N LYS A 66 -2.42 -6.61 15.54
CA LYS A 66 -1.36 -7.58 15.82
C LYS A 66 -0.03 -6.87 15.80
N LEU A 67 0.87 -7.24 16.72
CA LEU A 67 2.22 -6.68 16.75
C LEU A 67 2.95 -7.06 15.46
N ARG A 68 3.87 -6.19 15.02
CA ARG A 68 4.80 -6.53 13.93
C ARG A 68 5.62 -7.76 14.31
N GLY A 69 5.98 -8.57 13.32
CA GLY A 69 6.66 -9.85 13.47
C GLY A 69 5.79 -10.99 14.02
N THR A 70 4.52 -10.77 14.36
CA THR A 70 3.67 -11.85 14.90
C THR A 70 3.01 -12.68 13.82
N ARG A 71 2.84 -13.98 14.09
CA ARG A 71 2.14 -14.90 13.20
C ARG A 71 0.64 -14.57 13.12
N ILE A 72 0.11 -14.58 11.90
CA ILE A 72 -1.28 -14.40 11.54
C ILE A 72 -1.72 -15.57 10.68
N ASP A 73 -2.70 -16.35 11.14
CA ASP A 73 -3.32 -17.38 10.29
C ASP A 73 -4.37 -16.75 9.35
N LEU A 74 -4.30 -17.06 8.07
CA LEU A 74 -5.16 -16.55 7.01
C LEU A 74 -6.29 -17.55 6.69
N THR A 75 -7.10 -17.85 7.69
CA THR A 75 -8.29 -18.73 7.52
C THR A 75 -9.28 -18.13 6.52
N ALA A 76 -10.10 -18.97 5.87
CA ALA A 76 -11.12 -18.53 4.92
C ALA A 76 -12.06 -17.45 5.50
N GLU A 77 -12.51 -17.60 6.75
CA GLU A 77 -13.37 -16.61 7.43
C GLU A 77 -12.71 -15.22 7.57
N ARG A 78 -11.40 -15.20 7.86
CA ARG A 78 -10.64 -13.95 7.99
C ARG A 78 -10.40 -13.29 6.64
N LEU A 79 -10.19 -14.07 5.59
CA LEU A 79 -10.08 -13.56 4.22
C LEU A 79 -11.44 -13.05 3.71
N GLU A 80 -12.54 -13.69 4.09
CA GLU A 80 -13.88 -13.25 3.72
C GLU A 80 -14.26 -11.90 4.35
N THR A 81 -13.80 -11.67 5.58
CA THR A 81 -14.04 -10.41 6.32
C THR A 81 -12.92 -9.39 6.18
N ALA A 82 -11.92 -9.68 5.34
CA ALA A 82 -10.81 -8.77 5.08
C ALA A 82 -11.28 -7.56 4.25
N LYS A 83 -10.58 -6.44 4.43
CA LYS A 83 -10.75 -5.27 3.59
C LYS A 83 -9.72 -5.26 2.48
N TYR A 84 -10.18 -5.21 1.24
CA TYR A 84 -9.34 -5.17 0.05
C TYR A 84 -9.29 -3.76 -0.51
N TYR A 85 -8.08 -3.30 -0.84
CA TYR A 85 -7.84 -1.99 -1.46
C TYR A 85 -7.00 -2.19 -2.71
N PHE A 86 -7.47 -1.64 -3.83
CA PHE A 86 -6.73 -1.68 -5.09
C PHE A 86 -6.14 -0.30 -5.36
N TYR A 87 -4.87 -0.26 -5.76
CA TYR A 87 -4.21 0.99 -6.10
C TYR A 87 -3.21 0.83 -7.24
N THR A 88 -2.91 1.97 -7.85
CA THR A 88 -1.84 2.14 -8.82
C THR A 88 -1.10 3.41 -8.41
N PRO A 89 0.18 3.34 -8.07
CA PRO A 89 0.91 4.52 -7.64
C PRO A 89 1.13 5.47 -8.81
N ASN A 90 1.06 6.78 -8.53
CA ASN A 90 1.55 7.79 -9.43
C ASN A 90 3.07 7.62 -9.60
N ILE A 91 3.55 7.70 -10.84
CA ILE A 91 4.96 7.60 -11.22
C ILE A 91 5.59 8.98 -11.43
N TYR A 92 4.78 10.03 -11.47
CA TYR A 92 5.21 11.41 -11.51
C TYR A 92 5.53 11.80 -10.06
N GLY A 93 6.84 11.91 -9.76
CA GLY A 93 7.33 12.09 -8.41
C GLY A 93 7.09 13.47 -7.81
N GLU A 94 8.06 13.99 -7.07
CA GLU A 94 7.91 15.29 -6.42
C GLU A 94 7.66 16.40 -7.45
N MET A 95 6.64 17.22 -7.18
CA MET A 95 6.36 18.44 -7.91
C MET A 95 6.85 19.60 -7.05
N ALA A 96 7.79 20.39 -7.60
CA ALA A 96 8.25 21.61 -6.97
C ALA A 96 7.19 22.71 -7.17
N GLU A 97 6.68 23.24 -6.05
CA GLU A 97 5.91 24.47 -6.04
C GLU A 97 6.83 25.60 -5.56
N GLU A 98 7.12 26.56 -6.44
CA GLU A 98 7.88 27.76 -6.10
C GLU A 98 6.93 28.93 -5.85
N VAL A 99 6.99 29.51 -4.65
CA VAL A 99 6.36 30.80 -4.38
C VAL A 99 7.38 31.88 -4.68
N THR A 100 7.18 32.62 -5.77
CA THR A 100 7.95 33.83 -6.01
C THR A 100 7.33 34.97 -5.21
N GLU A 101 7.94 35.31 -4.07
CA GLU A 101 7.63 36.57 -3.38
C GLU A 101 8.08 37.74 -4.27
N LYS A 102 7.17 38.28 -5.06
CA LYS A 102 7.33 39.63 -5.59
C LYS A 102 7.09 40.61 -4.45
N GLU A 103 8.12 40.91 -3.67
CA GLU A 103 8.35 42.25 -3.10
C GLU A 103 9.63 42.31 -2.24
N ASN A 104 10.69 42.85 -2.84
CA ASN A 104 11.73 43.66 -2.22
C ASN A 104 12.24 43.28 -0.81
N ASN A 105 13.27 42.44 -0.72
CA ASN A 105 14.56 42.78 -0.08
C ASN A 105 15.44 41.53 0.05
N ASP A 106 16.69 41.68 -0.40
CA ASP A 106 17.89 40.89 -0.13
C ASP A 106 17.75 39.74 0.90
N GLY A 107 17.52 38.55 0.35
CA GLY A 107 17.66 37.27 1.03
C GLY A 107 17.29 36.16 0.06
N ASP A 108 18.28 35.42 -0.44
CA ASP A 108 18.11 34.24 -1.30
C ASP A 108 17.46 33.07 -0.53
N GLY A 109 16.24 33.28 -0.03
CA GLY A 109 15.41 32.26 0.59
C GLY A 109 14.41 31.73 -0.43
N GLN A 110 14.83 30.83 -1.31
CA GLN A 110 13.87 29.99 -2.03
C GLN A 110 13.17 29.09 -1.00
N ILE A 111 11.95 29.47 -0.59
CA ILE A 111 11.04 28.53 0.06
C ILE A 111 10.44 27.68 -1.06
N GLY A 112 11.09 26.56 -1.36
CA GLY A 112 10.52 25.53 -2.23
C GLY A 112 9.63 24.60 -1.42
N THR A 113 8.39 24.41 -1.85
CA THR A 113 7.50 23.37 -1.30
C THR A 113 7.49 22.17 -2.24
N PHE A 114 7.54 20.96 -1.68
CA PHE A 114 7.40 19.73 -2.45
C PHE A 114 5.99 19.16 -2.29
N GLN A 115 5.37 18.80 -3.40
CA GLN A 115 4.06 18.17 -3.45
C GLN A 115 4.15 16.78 -4.09
N TRP A 116 3.42 15.82 -3.53
CA TRP A 116 3.23 14.48 -4.09
C TRP A 116 1.74 14.17 -4.24
N GLU A 117 1.36 13.50 -5.34
CA GLU A 117 0.02 12.93 -5.50
C GLU A 117 0.01 11.49 -4.98
N LEU A 118 -0.91 11.17 -4.06
CA LEU A 118 -0.95 9.86 -3.41
C LEU A 118 -1.96 8.89 -4.07
N PRO A 119 -1.67 7.57 -4.06
CA PRO A 119 -0.41 6.96 -3.65
C PRO A 119 0.70 7.24 -4.68
N THR A 120 1.93 7.50 -4.25
CA THR A 120 3.08 7.75 -5.13
C THR A 120 4.12 6.63 -5.04
N ILE A 121 4.90 6.42 -6.10
CA ILE A 121 5.87 5.32 -6.18
C ILE A 121 7.03 5.49 -5.18
N GLU A 122 7.41 6.73 -4.87
CA GLU A 122 8.51 7.07 -3.96
C GLU A 122 8.29 6.58 -2.53
N PHE A 123 7.02 6.53 -2.10
CA PHE A 123 6.65 6.10 -0.75
C PHE A 123 6.25 4.63 -0.68
N GLU A 124 6.32 3.91 -1.81
CA GLU A 124 6.03 2.49 -1.81
C GLU A 124 7.09 1.71 -1.04
N GLY A 125 6.65 0.81 -0.16
CA GLY A 125 7.58 0.02 0.65
C GLY A 125 8.18 0.79 1.83
N PHE A 126 7.91 2.10 1.94
CA PHE A 126 8.48 2.93 3.01
C PHE A 126 8.05 2.42 4.39
N TRP A 127 6.75 2.19 4.58
CA TRP A 127 6.16 1.78 5.87
C TRP A 127 6.65 0.42 6.39
N GLU A 128 6.97 -0.49 5.47
CA GLU A 128 7.41 -1.85 5.74
C GLU A 128 8.85 -1.88 6.24
N ASN A 129 9.67 -0.92 5.81
CA ASN A 129 11.08 -0.80 6.16
C ASN A 129 11.31 -0.02 7.46
N LEU A 130 10.30 0.66 8.00
CA LEU A 130 10.39 1.31 9.30
C LEU A 130 10.29 0.27 10.43
N ILE A 131 11.37 0.13 11.20
CA ILE A 131 11.46 -0.77 12.35
C ILE A 131 11.60 0.10 13.61
N TYR A 132 10.63 -0.05 14.52
CA TYR A 132 10.61 0.63 15.81
C TYR A 132 10.62 -0.41 16.93
N GLU A 133 11.25 -0.08 18.06
CA GLU A 133 11.09 -0.88 19.28
C GLU A 133 9.63 -0.78 19.76
N ILE A 134 9.09 -1.88 20.29
CA ILE A 134 7.64 -2.07 20.55
C ILE A 134 7.05 -1.00 21.49
N ASP A 135 7.87 -0.40 22.35
CA ASP A 135 7.45 0.64 23.29
C ASP A 135 7.38 2.04 22.64
N ASP A 136 7.94 2.21 21.45
CA ASP A 136 8.10 3.49 20.75
C ASP A 136 7.47 3.54 19.35
N CYS A 137 6.80 2.47 18.89
CA CYS A 137 5.98 2.58 17.68
C CYS A 137 4.87 3.59 18.01
N PRO A 138 4.95 4.84 17.49
CA PRO A 138 4.02 5.84 17.93
C PRO A 138 2.66 5.36 17.46
N LYS A 139 1.67 5.36 18.36
CA LYS A 139 0.28 5.42 17.92
C LYS A 139 0.13 6.76 17.20
N LEU A 140 0.58 6.80 15.95
CA LEU A 140 0.45 7.93 15.05
C LEU A 140 -1.06 8.13 14.94
N LYS A 141 -1.57 9.07 15.73
CA LYS A 141 -2.91 9.57 15.59
C LYS A 141 -2.89 10.39 14.31
N VAL A 142 -3.31 9.77 13.22
CA VAL A 142 -3.66 10.48 12.00
C VAL A 142 -4.93 11.25 12.35
N PHE A 143 -4.85 12.58 12.39
CA PHE A 143 -5.96 13.49 12.67
C PHE A 143 -6.87 13.63 11.44
#